data_AF-A0A6I1KB16-F1
#
_entry.id   AF-A0A6I1KB16-F1
#
_cell.length_a   1.000
_cell.length_b   1.000
_cell.length_c   1.000
_cell.angle_alpha   90.00
_cell.angle_beta   90.00
_cell.angle_gamma   90.00
#
_symmetry.space_group_name_H-M   'P 1'
#
loop_
_entity.id
_entity.type
_entity.pdbx_description
1 polymer ?
#
loop_
_entity_poly.entity_id
_entity_poly.type
_entity_poly.pdbx_seq_one_letter_code
_entity_poly.pdbx_strand_id
1 'polypeptide(L)'
;MNHQITAEDLRGVAELAVGTPIRWEDDVTGFLPCPGAVLHTAPTRPHDCRVKLDRAPTIHCFHASCASMVAAANRRLRSAIGRAQRHGVVTEPTPAGPSDESPPNATPLASMSPQDYERDVLRLRAEFAIASLATARSLPVTEWIPRSPTSVPTDPDAQWRSFLQLFAADANLWIGSEVWQSGNEGRYQHCWRTRDQWLSYPSVPGRYVCPALFLPGTTSRANSAVLARPFLVVESDELNKAEIGAVFLWLAESLSLRAVVDTAGKSLHGWFDCPDEGTLTDLKIILPAFRCDPALFKPSQPVRLPGAMRDGRLQRLLYLDLSHENHAITP
;
A
#
# COMPACT_ATOMS: atom_id res chain seq x y z
N MET A 1 32.80 21.59 10.05
CA MET A 1 33.53 21.16 8.83
C MET A 1 32.54 21.24 7.69
N ASN A 2 32.76 22.10 6.68
CA ASN A 2 31.85 22.22 5.54
C ASN A 2 31.88 20.91 4.76
N HIS A 3 30.78 20.14 4.83
CA HIS A 3 30.61 18.97 3.97
C HIS A 3 30.46 19.50 2.53
N GLN A 4 31.51 19.33 1.74
CA GLN A 4 31.54 19.77 0.37
C GLN A 4 30.65 18.82 -0.43
N ILE A 5 29.51 19.32 -0.93
CA ILE A 5 28.57 18.54 -1.72
C ILE A 5 29.29 17.90 -2.90
N THR A 6 29.17 16.57 -2.99
CA THR A 6 29.76 15.78 -4.06
C THR A 6 28.82 15.73 -5.27
N ALA A 7 29.34 15.30 -6.42
CA ALA A 7 28.51 15.05 -7.60
C ALA A 7 27.46 13.96 -7.31
N GLU A 8 27.81 12.96 -6.50
CA GLU A 8 26.91 11.89 -6.10
C GLU A 8 25.73 12.39 -5.25
N ASP A 9 25.98 13.33 -4.33
CA ASP A 9 24.93 13.98 -3.55
C ASP A 9 23.94 14.74 -4.46
N LEU A 10 24.48 15.47 -5.46
CA LEU A 10 23.66 16.21 -6.41
C LEU A 10 22.83 15.27 -7.30
N ARG A 11 23.36 14.10 -7.68
CA ARG A 11 22.62 13.08 -8.41
C ARG A 11 21.46 12.54 -7.57
N GLY A 12 21.70 12.21 -6.29
CA GLY A 12 20.65 11.76 -5.37
C GLY A 12 19.56 12.82 -5.18
N VAL A 13 19.95 14.10 -5.02
CA VAL A 13 19.00 15.22 -4.95
C VAL A 13 18.21 15.39 -6.24
N ALA A 14 18.84 15.19 -7.40
CA ALA A 14 18.18 15.28 -8.69
C ALA A 14 17.16 14.15 -8.90
N GLU A 15 17.51 12.90 -8.63
CA GLU A 15 16.57 11.76 -8.72
C GLU A 15 15.37 11.97 -7.80
N LEU A 16 15.63 12.45 -6.58
CA LEU A 16 14.59 12.77 -5.61
C LEU A 16 13.67 13.91 -6.08
N ALA A 17 14.25 14.99 -6.61
CA ALA A 17 13.49 16.16 -7.03
C ALA A 17 12.64 15.90 -8.29
N VAL A 18 13.07 14.98 -9.14
CA VAL A 18 12.38 14.66 -10.39
C VAL A 18 11.39 13.51 -10.22
N GLY A 19 11.63 12.60 -9.28
CA GLY A 19 10.71 11.50 -8.96
C GLY A 19 10.74 10.35 -9.97
N THR A 20 11.70 10.34 -10.90
CA THR A 20 11.93 9.25 -11.84
C THR A 20 13.40 8.82 -11.78
N PRO A 21 13.70 7.51 -12.01
CA PRO A 21 15.08 7.05 -12.07
C PRO A 21 15.85 7.76 -13.18
N ILE A 22 17.06 8.21 -12.88
CA ILE A 22 17.95 8.86 -13.84
C ILE A 22 19.06 7.88 -14.19
N ARG A 23 19.16 7.52 -15.47
CA ARG A 23 20.32 6.81 -16.00
C ARG A 23 21.43 7.81 -16.25
N TRP A 24 22.36 7.92 -15.30
CA TRP A 24 23.53 8.78 -15.41
C TRP A 24 24.49 8.29 -16.49
N GLU A 25 24.95 9.20 -17.33
CA GLU A 25 26.01 8.98 -18.32
C GLU A 25 27.35 9.52 -17.78
N ASP A 26 27.29 10.61 -17.03
CA ASP A 26 28.41 11.23 -16.34
C ASP A 26 27.94 11.88 -15.01
N ASP A 27 28.81 12.65 -14.36
CA ASP A 27 28.54 13.29 -13.07
C ASP A 27 27.43 14.35 -13.08
N VAL A 28 27.09 14.87 -14.25
CA VAL A 28 26.17 16.00 -14.40
C VAL A 28 25.07 15.78 -15.41
N THR A 29 25.14 14.71 -16.21
CA THR A 29 24.22 14.40 -17.31
C THR A 29 23.61 13.03 -17.12
N GLY A 30 22.28 12.97 -17.26
CA GLY A 30 21.55 11.71 -17.23
C GLY A 30 20.32 11.72 -18.13
N PHE A 31 19.83 10.53 -18.45
CA PHE A 31 18.61 10.31 -19.20
C PHE A 31 17.53 9.74 -18.30
N LEU A 32 16.30 10.20 -18.46
CA LEU A 32 15.21 9.87 -17.57
C LEU A 32 13.91 9.72 -18.34
N PRO A 33 12.95 8.92 -17.84
CA PRO A 33 11.57 9.01 -18.31
C PRO A 33 11.05 10.43 -18.17
N CYS A 34 10.42 10.96 -19.22
CA CYS A 34 9.87 12.31 -19.18
C CYS A 34 8.79 12.43 -18.08
N PRO A 35 8.85 13.44 -17.20
CA PRO A 35 7.82 13.67 -16.19
C PRO A 35 6.42 13.88 -16.76
N GLY A 36 6.32 14.29 -18.04
CA GLY A 36 5.07 14.44 -18.77
C GLY A 36 4.87 13.41 -19.89
N ALA A 37 5.44 12.21 -19.76
CA ALA A 37 5.33 11.15 -20.77
C ALA A 37 3.88 10.84 -21.17
N VAL A 38 2.94 10.96 -20.24
CA VAL A 38 1.50 10.76 -20.48
C VAL A 38 0.90 11.74 -21.49
N LEU A 39 1.56 12.89 -21.70
CA LEU A 39 1.12 13.93 -22.63
C LEU A 39 1.77 13.76 -24.01
N HIS A 40 2.65 12.78 -24.20
CA HIS A 40 3.36 12.62 -25.48
C HIS A 40 2.40 12.20 -26.58
N THR A 41 2.40 12.96 -27.68
CA THR A 41 1.60 12.67 -28.88
C THR A 41 2.40 11.92 -29.96
N ALA A 42 3.70 11.73 -29.74
CA ALA A 42 4.61 10.99 -30.60
C ALA A 42 5.38 9.93 -29.79
N PRO A 43 5.93 8.88 -30.44
CA PRO A 43 6.74 7.87 -29.76
C PRO A 43 7.89 8.49 -28.95
N THR A 44 8.19 7.88 -27.80
CA THR A 44 9.27 8.31 -26.89
C THR A 44 10.45 7.36 -27.01
N ARG A 45 11.64 7.91 -27.25
CA ARG A 45 12.91 7.18 -27.28
C ARG A 45 13.68 7.35 -25.96
N PRO A 46 14.60 6.43 -25.62
CA PRO A 46 15.35 6.49 -24.36
C PRO A 46 16.14 7.78 -24.12
N HIS A 47 16.54 8.48 -25.19
CA HIS A 47 17.33 9.71 -25.11
C HIS A 47 16.50 10.99 -25.32
N ASP A 48 15.17 10.87 -25.35
CA ASP A 48 14.32 12.01 -25.67
C ASP A 48 14.15 13.00 -24.50
N CYS A 49 14.42 12.55 -23.27
CA CYS A 49 14.42 13.38 -22.09
C CYS A 49 15.74 13.24 -21.32
N ARG A 50 16.35 14.40 -21.02
CA ARG A 50 17.68 14.51 -20.43
C ARG A 50 17.67 15.53 -19.30
N VAL A 51 18.43 15.25 -18.25
CA VAL A 51 18.73 16.17 -17.15
C VAL A 51 20.19 16.60 -17.20
N LYS A 52 20.46 17.87 -16.85
CA LYS A 52 21.80 18.45 -16.71
C LYS A 52 21.94 19.20 -15.38
N LEU A 53 23.06 19.01 -14.68
CA LEU A 53 23.37 19.60 -13.37
C LEU A 53 24.55 20.60 -13.38
N ASP A 54 25.28 20.72 -14.49
CA ASP A 54 26.51 21.51 -14.64
C ASP A 54 26.32 23.04 -14.55
N ARG A 55 25.07 23.51 -14.65
CA ARG A 55 24.68 24.93 -14.59
C ARG A 55 23.38 25.09 -13.80
N ALA A 56 22.43 25.88 -14.30
CA ALA A 56 21.07 25.86 -13.78
C ALA A 56 20.48 24.46 -14.06
N PRO A 57 20.20 23.65 -13.01
CA PRO A 57 19.74 22.29 -13.21
C PRO A 57 18.50 22.26 -14.10
N THR A 58 18.54 21.46 -15.17
CA THR A 58 17.52 21.52 -16.22
C THR A 58 17.22 20.13 -16.80
N ILE A 59 15.96 19.78 -16.76
CA ILE A 59 15.31 18.72 -17.51
C ILE A 59 14.84 19.32 -18.84
N HIS A 60 15.20 18.64 -19.92
CA HIS A 60 14.75 18.95 -21.26
C HIS A 60 14.10 17.72 -21.86
N CYS A 61 12.98 17.89 -22.55
CA CYS A 61 12.36 16.84 -23.36
C CYS A 61 12.08 17.40 -24.76
N PHE A 62 12.25 16.59 -25.81
CA PHE A 62 12.00 17.01 -27.20
C PHE A 62 10.50 17.14 -27.53
N HIS A 63 9.60 16.61 -26.70
CA HIS A 63 8.15 16.68 -26.95
C HIS A 63 7.57 17.99 -26.42
N ALA A 64 6.97 18.80 -27.29
CA ALA A 64 6.35 20.07 -26.89
C ALA A 64 5.12 19.88 -25.98
N SER A 65 4.41 18.75 -26.11
CA SER A 65 3.19 18.48 -25.35
C SER A 65 3.41 18.28 -23.85
N CYS A 66 4.64 17.94 -23.43
CA CYS A 66 4.99 17.78 -22.02
C CYS A 66 5.54 19.05 -21.36
N ALA A 67 5.60 20.18 -22.08
CA ALA A 67 6.31 21.39 -21.65
C ALA A 67 5.87 21.92 -20.27
N SER A 68 4.57 21.88 -19.96
CA SER A 68 4.05 22.35 -18.67
C SER A 68 4.55 21.49 -17.50
N MET A 69 4.57 20.17 -17.67
CA MET A 69 5.06 19.21 -16.66
C MET A 69 6.58 19.27 -16.52
N VAL A 70 7.31 19.38 -17.63
CA VAL A 70 8.77 19.56 -17.62
C VAL A 70 9.15 20.89 -16.96
N ALA A 71 8.41 21.97 -17.19
CA ALA A 71 8.63 23.24 -16.51
C ALA A 71 8.40 23.14 -14.99
N ALA A 72 7.38 22.40 -14.56
CA ALA A 72 7.14 22.15 -13.14
C ALA A 72 8.28 21.31 -12.50
N ALA A 73 8.72 20.25 -13.17
CA ALA A 73 9.84 19.43 -12.73
C ALA A 73 11.15 20.23 -12.66
N ASN A 74 11.40 21.12 -13.62
CA ASN A 74 12.53 22.05 -13.60
C ASN A 74 12.54 22.98 -12.38
N ARG A 75 11.38 23.50 -11.98
CA ARG A 75 11.27 24.34 -10.77
C ARG A 75 11.63 23.55 -9.51
N ARG A 76 11.16 22.29 -9.41
CA ARG A 76 11.48 21.40 -8.28
C ARG A 76 12.97 21.08 -8.23
N LEU A 77 13.54 20.66 -9.37
CA LEU A 77 14.96 20.32 -9.50
C LEU A 77 15.86 21.48 -9.08
N ARG A 78 15.63 22.69 -9.60
CA ARG A 78 16.44 23.87 -9.26
C ARG A 78 16.29 24.27 -7.80
N SER A 79 15.09 24.19 -7.25
CA SER A 79 14.85 24.48 -5.83
C SER A 79 15.61 23.49 -4.94
N ALA A 80 15.53 22.20 -5.23
CA ALA A 80 16.18 21.15 -4.44
C ALA A 80 17.71 21.27 -4.47
N ILE A 81 18.30 21.37 -5.67
CA ILE A 81 19.74 21.54 -5.84
C ILE A 81 20.22 22.85 -5.21
N GLY A 82 19.48 23.95 -5.40
CA GLY A 82 19.84 25.24 -4.81
C GLY A 82 19.79 25.25 -3.28
N ARG A 83 18.87 24.48 -2.66
CA ARG A 83 18.85 24.30 -1.18
C ARG A 83 20.04 23.48 -0.71
N ALA A 84 20.33 22.36 -1.37
CA ALA A 84 21.48 21.53 -1.06
C ALA A 84 22.77 22.38 -1.12
N GLN A 85 23.00 23.10 -2.21
CA GLN A 85 24.20 23.92 -2.38
C GLN A 85 24.36 25.05 -1.33
N ARG A 86 23.27 25.68 -0.89
CA ARG A 86 23.32 26.80 0.08
C ARG A 86 23.52 26.36 1.52
N HIS A 87 22.94 25.23 1.91
CA HIS A 87 22.94 24.80 3.30
C HIS A 87 23.90 23.63 3.56
N GLY A 88 24.48 23.03 2.52
CA GLY A 88 25.03 21.67 2.59
C GLY A 88 23.89 20.66 2.47
N VAL A 89 24.21 19.35 2.40
CA VAL A 89 23.18 18.30 2.58
C VAL A 89 22.71 18.38 4.03
N VAL A 90 21.72 19.23 4.29
CA VAL A 90 21.19 19.45 5.64
C VAL A 90 19.95 18.59 5.81
N THR A 91 20.08 17.65 6.74
CA THR A 91 19.10 16.67 7.17
C THR A 91 18.16 17.19 8.27
N GLU A 92 18.28 18.43 8.77
CA GLU A 92 17.40 18.97 9.84
C GLU A 92 17.23 20.53 9.79
N PRO A 93 16.09 21.11 10.24
CA PRO A 93 15.81 22.54 10.10
C PRO A 93 16.18 23.41 11.34
N THR A 94 16.63 24.65 11.10
CA THR A 94 16.83 25.73 12.11
C THR A 94 16.02 26.97 11.69
N PRO A 95 15.44 27.77 12.62
CA PRO A 95 14.37 28.72 12.30
C PRO A 95 14.88 30.04 11.69
N ALA A 96 14.11 30.60 10.76
CA ALA A 96 14.40 31.87 10.09
C ALA A 96 13.49 33.01 10.59
N GLY A 97 14.10 34.18 10.81
CA GLY A 97 13.46 35.47 11.09
C GLY A 97 12.85 36.14 9.83
N PRO A 98 12.35 37.38 9.97
CA PRO A 98 11.18 37.82 9.22
C PRO A 98 11.45 38.54 7.89
N SER A 99 10.35 38.55 7.10
CA SER A 99 9.94 39.41 5.98
C SER A 99 10.73 39.33 4.67
N ASP A 100 10.06 38.84 3.62
CA ASP A 100 9.52 39.76 2.62
C ASP A 100 8.29 39.18 1.90
N GLU A 101 7.37 40.07 1.55
CA GLU A 101 5.98 39.79 1.16
C GLU A 101 5.84 39.07 -0.19
N SER A 102 4.90 38.13 -0.28
CA SER A 102 4.51 37.47 -1.54
C SER A 102 3.02 37.03 -1.52
N PRO A 103 2.38 36.96 -2.71
CA PRO A 103 0.93 37.14 -2.90
C PRO A 103 0.06 35.98 -2.40
N PRO A 104 -1.25 36.22 -2.19
CA PRO A 104 -2.14 35.28 -1.52
C PRO A 104 -2.47 34.09 -2.43
N ASN A 105 -2.55 32.90 -1.82
CA ASN A 105 -3.00 31.60 -2.38
C ASN A 105 -1.98 30.63 -3.01
N ALA A 106 -0.71 30.69 -2.64
CA ALA A 106 0.12 29.47 -2.66
C ALA A 106 0.57 29.17 -1.23
N THR A 107 0.02 28.13 -0.61
CA THR A 107 0.54 27.62 0.66
C THR A 107 2.03 27.30 0.46
N PRO A 108 2.96 27.98 1.14
CA PRO A 108 4.38 27.78 0.87
C PRO A 108 4.82 26.40 1.36
N LEU A 109 5.32 25.57 0.44
CA LEU A 109 6.11 24.34 0.70
C LEU A 109 7.31 24.56 1.65
N ALA A 110 7.59 25.81 2.06
CA ALA A 110 8.60 26.18 3.03
C ALA A 110 8.17 25.97 4.49
N SER A 111 6.96 25.46 4.75
CA SER A 111 6.39 25.25 6.08
C SER A 111 6.20 23.77 6.48
N MET A 112 6.59 22.83 5.61
CA MET A 112 6.44 21.40 5.90
C MET A 112 7.54 20.90 6.85
N SER A 113 7.15 20.12 7.86
CA SER A 113 8.11 19.47 8.74
C SER A 113 8.93 18.44 7.96
N PRO A 114 10.13 18.04 8.44
CA PRO A 114 10.90 16.95 7.82
C PRO A 114 10.08 15.66 7.65
N GLN A 115 9.21 15.38 8.63
CA GLN A 115 8.31 14.23 8.61
C GLN A 115 7.26 14.35 7.49
N ASP A 116 6.67 15.53 7.30
CA ASP A 116 5.70 15.75 6.20
C ASP A 116 6.38 15.64 4.84
N TYR A 117 7.63 16.09 4.72
CA TYR A 117 8.43 15.97 3.51
C TYR A 117 8.72 14.50 3.17
N GLU A 118 9.18 13.71 4.14
CA GLU A 118 9.44 12.27 3.95
C GLU A 118 8.19 11.52 3.52
N ARG A 119 7.05 11.82 4.15
CA ARG A 119 5.75 11.24 3.78
C ARG A 119 5.35 11.57 2.35
N ASP A 120 5.53 12.81 1.92
CA ASP A 120 5.19 13.22 0.54
C ASP A 120 6.14 12.60 -0.49
N VAL A 121 7.43 12.48 -0.16
CA VAL A 121 8.41 11.75 -0.99
C VAL A 121 8.00 10.29 -1.15
N LEU A 122 7.63 9.62 -0.06
CA LEU A 122 7.20 8.22 -0.07
C LEU A 122 5.94 8.04 -0.91
N ARG A 123 4.95 8.93 -0.74
CA ARG A 123 3.72 8.93 -1.54
C ARG A 123 4.00 9.07 -3.03
N LEU A 124 4.82 10.05 -3.42
CA LEU A 124 5.17 10.27 -4.83
C LEU A 124 5.90 9.05 -5.42
N ARG A 125 6.84 8.45 -4.69
CA ARG A 125 7.51 7.20 -5.11
C ARG A 125 6.51 6.08 -5.36
N ALA A 126 5.52 5.91 -4.47
CA ALA A 126 4.47 4.92 -4.64
C ALA A 126 3.58 5.23 -5.86
N GLU A 127 3.15 6.47 -6.06
CA GLU A 127 2.34 6.90 -7.22
C GLU A 127 3.05 6.60 -8.56
N PHE A 128 4.39 6.70 -8.61
CA PHE A 128 5.15 6.33 -9.81
C PHE A 128 5.30 4.81 -9.97
N ALA A 129 5.44 4.06 -8.87
CA ALA A 129 5.68 2.62 -8.92
C ALA A 129 4.48 1.81 -9.41
N ILE A 130 3.24 2.24 -9.14
CA ILE A 130 2.05 1.46 -9.51
C ILE A 130 1.91 1.22 -11.01
N ALA A 131 2.26 2.20 -11.85
CA ALA A 131 2.20 2.06 -13.31
C ALA A 131 3.15 0.97 -13.83
N SER A 132 4.32 0.83 -13.20
CA SER A 132 5.30 -0.21 -13.51
C SER A 132 4.87 -1.58 -12.95
N LEU A 133 4.26 -1.62 -11.76
CA LEU A 133 3.80 -2.85 -11.12
C LEU A 133 2.67 -3.55 -11.90
N ALA A 134 1.64 -2.80 -12.30
CA ALA A 134 0.50 -3.35 -13.02
C ALA A 134 0.90 -4.00 -14.35
N THR A 135 1.90 -3.44 -15.03
CA THR A 135 2.40 -3.98 -16.30
C THR A 135 3.32 -5.18 -16.10
N ALA A 136 4.20 -5.15 -15.09
CA ALA A 136 5.23 -6.17 -14.90
C ALA A 136 4.74 -7.43 -14.16
N ARG A 137 3.66 -7.33 -13.38
CA ARG A 137 3.27 -8.37 -12.40
C ARG A 137 1.79 -8.74 -12.43
N SER A 138 1.08 -8.41 -13.51
CA SER A 138 -0.32 -8.80 -13.69
C SER A 138 -0.47 -10.32 -13.55
N LEU A 139 -1.30 -10.75 -12.62
CA LEU A 139 -1.54 -12.17 -12.33
C LEU A 139 -3.02 -12.52 -12.54
N PRO A 140 -3.35 -13.38 -13.52
CA PRO A 140 -4.72 -13.88 -13.67
C PRO A 140 -5.21 -14.60 -12.42
N VAL A 141 -6.50 -14.48 -12.11
CA VAL A 141 -7.12 -15.09 -10.91
C VAL A 141 -6.87 -16.60 -10.83
N THR A 142 -6.82 -17.28 -11.97
CA THR A 142 -6.60 -18.73 -12.09
C THR A 142 -5.23 -19.19 -11.62
N GLU A 143 -4.24 -18.28 -11.58
CA GLU A 143 -2.87 -18.60 -11.20
C GLU A 143 -2.63 -18.60 -9.69
N TRP A 144 -3.59 -18.13 -8.89
CA TRP A 144 -3.45 -18.12 -7.43
C TRP A 144 -3.48 -19.54 -6.81
N ILE A 145 -4.38 -20.40 -7.28
CA ILE A 145 -4.56 -21.76 -6.72
C ILE A 145 -3.29 -22.60 -6.93
N PRO A 146 -2.68 -22.67 -8.14
CA PRO A 146 -1.43 -23.40 -8.34
C PRO A 146 -0.25 -22.89 -7.51
N ARG A 147 -0.27 -21.61 -7.10
CA ARG A 147 0.76 -21.00 -6.26
C ARG A 147 0.55 -21.25 -4.76
N SER A 148 -0.62 -21.77 -4.38
CA SER A 148 -0.97 -21.97 -2.98
C SER A 148 -0.13 -23.10 -2.37
N PRO A 149 0.66 -22.83 -1.30
CA PRO A 149 1.44 -23.87 -0.64
C PRO A 149 0.56 -24.86 0.13
N THR A 150 -0.62 -24.41 0.58
CA THR A 150 -1.65 -25.29 1.15
C THR A 150 -2.70 -25.60 0.08
N SER A 151 -3.16 -26.86 0.02
CA SER A 151 -4.24 -27.25 -0.89
C SER A 151 -5.51 -26.43 -0.63
N VAL A 152 -6.02 -25.78 -1.68
CA VAL A 152 -7.25 -24.98 -1.61
C VAL A 152 -8.44 -25.87 -1.99
N PRO A 153 -9.39 -26.13 -1.07
CA PRO A 153 -10.53 -26.97 -1.37
C PRO A 153 -11.51 -26.29 -2.33
N THR A 154 -12.24 -27.10 -3.11
CA THR A 154 -13.27 -26.61 -4.04
C THR A 154 -14.64 -26.49 -3.38
N ASP A 155 -14.91 -27.32 -2.36
CA ASP A 155 -16.16 -27.27 -1.59
C ASP A 155 -16.24 -25.98 -0.75
N PRO A 156 -17.35 -25.21 -0.82
CA PRO A 156 -17.50 -23.95 -0.08
C PRO A 156 -17.31 -24.10 1.43
N ASP A 157 -17.81 -25.20 1.98
CA ASP A 157 -17.80 -25.46 3.41
C ASP A 157 -16.41 -25.89 3.91
N ALA A 158 -15.63 -26.57 3.06
CA ALA A 158 -14.22 -26.81 3.30
C ALA A 158 -13.39 -25.52 3.19
N GLN A 159 -13.72 -24.58 2.29
CA GLN A 159 -12.95 -23.34 2.11
C GLN A 159 -12.89 -22.47 3.36
N TRP A 160 -14.03 -22.18 3.99
CA TRP A 160 -14.02 -21.35 5.20
C TRP A 160 -13.35 -22.07 6.37
N ARG A 161 -13.50 -23.39 6.48
CA ARG A 161 -12.84 -24.18 7.53
C ARG A 161 -11.33 -24.19 7.38
N SER A 162 -10.82 -24.34 6.16
CA SER A 162 -9.38 -24.21 5.86
C SER A 162 -8.88 -22.80 6.12
N PHE A 163 -9.65 -21.78 5.72
CA PHE A 163 -9.31 -20.38 5.98
C PHE A 163 -9.19 -20.08 7.48
N LEU A 164 -10.11 -20.58 8.31
CA LEU A 164 -10.07 -20.35 9.75
C LEU A 164 -8.87 -21.02 10.45
N GLN A 165 -8.15 -21.94 9.79
CA GLN A 165 -6.91 -22.49 10.34
C GLN A 165 -5.78 -21.47 10.48
N LEU A 166 -5.91 -20.28 9.86
CA LEU A 166 -5.00 -19.15 10.07
C LEU A 166 -4.99 -18.63 11.51
N PHE A 167 -6.04 -18.92 12.28
CA PHE A 167 -6.18 -18.46 13.66
C PHE A 167 -5.87 -19.59 14.65
N ALA A 168 -5.47 -19.25 15.87
CA ALA A 168 -5.32 -20.21 16.97
C ALA A 168 -6.70 -20.76 17.42
N ALA A 169 -6.68 -21.87 18.17
CA ALA A 169 -7.89 -22.60 18.61
C ALA A 169 -8.85 -21.78 19.45
N ASP A 170 -8.27 -21.05 20.38
CA ASP A 170 -8.91 -20.20 21.36
C ASP A 170 -9.07 -18.75 20.88
N ALA A 171 -8.56 -18.42 19.68
CA ALA A 171 -8.70 -17.10 19.09
C ALA A 171 -10.17 -16.71 18.99
N ASN A 172 -10.56 -15.65 19.69
CA ASN A 172 -11.93 -15.14 19.69
C ASN A 172 -12.16 -14.23 18.48
N LEU A 173 -13.04 -14.68 17.59
CA LEU A 173 -13.28 -14.10 16.28
C LEU A 173 -14.69 -13.54 16.18
N TRP A 174 -14.82 -12.45 15.42
CA TRP A 174 -16.10 -11.98 14.93
C TRP A 174 -16.40 -12.54 13.54
N ILE A 175 -17.55 -13.22 13.40
CA ILE A 175 -18.12 -13.61 12.11
C ILE A 175 -19.59 -13.18 12.05
N GLY A 176 -19.95 -12.46 11.00
CA GLY A 176 -21.29 -11.92 10.82
C GLY A 176 -21.88 -12.19 9.43
N SER A 177 -23.19 -12.35 9.38
CA SER A 177 -23.97 -12.30 8.14
C SER A 177 -24.08 -10.87 7.62
N GLU A 178 -24.04 -9.87 8.51
CA GLU A 178 -24.06 -8.45 8.13
C GLU A 178 -23.05 -7.63 8.96
N VAL A 179 -22.49 -6.58 8.35
CA VAL A 179 -21.41 -5.76 8.94
C VAL A 179 -21.80 -4.99 10.21
N TRP A 180 -23.11 -4.82 10.44
CA TRP A 180 -23.70 -4.13 11.59
C TRP A 180 -24.09 -5.08 12.75
N GLN A 181 -23.83 -6.39 12.64
CA GLN A 181 -24.13 -7.35 13.71
C GLN A 181 -23.08 -7.27 14.85
N SER A 182 -23.14 -6.19 15.63
CA SER A 182 -22.20 -5.89 16.72
C SER A 182 -22.78 -4.91 17.76
N GLY A 183 -22.18 -4.84 18.96
CA GLY A 183 -22.40 -3.83 20.00
C GLY A 183 -23.69 -3.95 20.81
N ASN A 184 -24.52 -4.95 20.53
CA ASN A 184 -25.82 -5.15 21.20
C ASN A 184 -25.80 -6.47 21.99
N GLU A 185 -25.59 -6.35 23.29
CA GLU A 185 -25.64 -7.46 24.23
C GLU A 185 -27.01 -8.17 24.14
N GLY A 186 -26.98 -9.50 24.12
CA GLY A 186 -28.17 -10.35 23.91
C GLY A 186 -28.55 -10.57 22.44
N ARG A 187 -28.29 -9.62 21.52
CA ARG A 187 -28.73 -9.76 20.11
C ARG A 187 -27.69 -10.35 19.17
N TYR A 188 -26.43 -9.92 19.29
CA TYR A 188 -25.36 -10.31 18.35
C TYR A 188 -24.23 -11.12 19.01
N GLN A 189 -24.47 -11.66 20.21
CA GLN A 189 -23.51 -12.52 20.91
C GLN A 189 -23.12 -13.76 20.08
N HIS A 190 -24.04 -14.27 19.25
CA HIS A 190 -23.76 -15.40 18.37
C HIS A 190 -22.68 -15.14 17.32
N CYS A 191 -22.34 -13.87 17.05
CA CYS A 191 -21.24 -13.48 16.14
C CYS A 191 -19.85 -13.57 16.79
N TRP A 192 -19.76 -13.94 18.06
CA TRP A 192 -18.52 -13.95 18.84
C TRP A 192 -18.24 -15.36 19.35
N ARG A 193 -17.23 -16.01 18.78
CA ARG A 193 -16.85 -17.37 19.18
C ARG A 193 -15.36 -17.59 18.98
N THR A 194 -14.81 -18.58 19.67
CA THR A 194 -13.47 -19.07 19.35
C THR A 194 -13.46 -19.73 17.98
N ARG A 195 -12.28 -19.82 17.36
CA ARG A 195 -12.11 -20.56 16.10
C ARG A 195 -12.71 -21.96 16.17
N ASP A 196 -12.42 -22.74 17.21
CA ASP A 196 -12.90 -24.13 17.30
C ASP A 196 -14.41 -24.23 17.43
N GLN A 197 -15.02 -23.29 18.16
CA GLN A 197 -16.47 -23.20 18.22
C GLN A 197 -17.07 -22.88 16.84
N TRP A 198 -16.44 -22.02 16.03
CA TRP A 198 -16.87 -21.79 14.65
C TRP A 198 -16.75 -23.04 13.79
N LEU A 199 -15.64 -23.78 13.90
CA LEU A 199 -15.41 -24.99 13.10
C LEU A 199 -16.44 -26.10 13.38
N SER A 200 -17.11 -26.07 14.54
CA SER A 200 -18.20 -26.99 14.87
C SER A 200 -19.50 -26.74 14.09
N TYR A 201 -19.64 -25.59 13.42
CA TYR A 201 -20.85 -25.28 12.64
C TYR A 201 -20.97 -26.21 11.42
N PRO A 202 -22.20 -26.62 11.05
CA PRO A 202 -22.41 -27.52 9.92
C PRO A 202 -22.12 -26.83 8.58
N SER A 203 -22.34 -25.51 8.49
CA SER A 203 -22.19 -24.70 7.28
C SER A 203 -21.56 -23.34 7.58
N VAL A 204 -21.21 -22.61 6.52
CA VAL A 204 -20.58 -21.28 6.61
C VAL A 204 -21.34 -20.32 7.56
N PRO A 205 -20.69 -19.84 8.65
CA PRO A 205 -21.39 -19.15 9.74
C PRO A 205 -21.81 -17.70 9.44
N GLY A 206 -21.27 -17.09 8.39
CA GLY A 206 -21.54 -15.72 8.00
C GLY A 206 -20.82 -15.36 6.71
N ARG A 207 -20.97 -14.13 6.22
CA ARG A 207 -20.31 -13.67 5.00
C ARG A 207 -19.14 -12.73 5.26
N TYR A 208 -18.98 -12.29 6.50
CA TYR A 208 -17.94 -11.38 6.92
C TYR A 208 -17.16 -11.95 8.10
N VAL A 209 -15.87 -11.66 8.14
CA VAL A 209 -14.94 -11.97 9.22
C VAL A 209 -14.05 -10.77 9.48
N CYS A 210 -13.55 -10.59 10.69
CA CYS A 210 -12.52 -9.58 10.96
C CYS A 210 -11.12 -10.20 10.87
N PRO A 211 -10.11 -9.43 10.42
CA PRO A 211 -8.73 -9.89 10.48
C PRO A 211 -8.12 -9.80 11.88
N ALA A 212 -8.80 -9.15 12.82
CA ALA A 212 -8.39 -8.99 14.20
C ALA A 212 -8.99 -10.05 15.14
N LEU A 213 -8.28 -10.28 16.25
CA LEU A 213 -8.75 -11.02 17.41
C LEU A 213 -9.38 -10.06 18.41
N PHE A 214 -10.37 -10.53 19.16
CA PHE A 214 -11.12 -9.68 20.09
C PHE A 214 -11.06 -10.19 21.53
N LEU A 215 -11.18 -9.28 22.48
CA LEU A 215 -11.24 -9.60 23.90
C LEU A 215 -12.35 -10.64 24.18
N PRO A 216 -12.08 -11.72 24.94
CA PRO A 216 -13.09 -12.68 25.32
C PRO A 216 -14.29 -12.00 26.00
N GLY A 217 -15.51 -12.42 25.64
CA GLY A 217 -16.75 -11.86 26.21
C GLY A 217 -17.19 -10.52 25.61
N THR A 218 -16.41 -9.91 24.70
CA THR A 218 -16.90 -8.70 24.00
C THR A 218 -18.11 -9.02 23.13
N THR A 219 -18.98 -8.03 22.97
CA THR A 219 -20.01 -8.03 21.94
C THR A 219 -19.80 -6.96 20.87
N SER A 220 -18.70 -6.19 20.98
CA SER A 220 -18.44 -5.00 20.17
C SER A 220 -17.22 -5.16 19.25
N ARG A 221 -17.39 -4.76 17.98
CA ARG A 221 -16.36 -4.67 16.93
C ARG A 221 -15.68 -3.30 16.94
N ALA A 222 -15.69 -2.61 18.08
CA ALA A 222 -14.90 -1.40 18.26
C ALA A 222 -13.40 -1.73 18.32
N ASN A 223 -12.54 -0.82 17.88
CA ASN A 223 -11.09 -1.00 17.98
C ASN A 223 -10.61 -1.18 19.43
N SER A 224 -11.31 -0.60 20.41
CA SER A 224 -11.01 -0.77 21.84
C SER A 224 -11.28 -2.19 22.36
N ALA A 225 -12.00 -3.02 21.60
CA ALA A 225 -12.26 -4.41 21.93
C ALA A 225 -11.32 -5.39 21.19
N VAL A 226 -10.40 -4.88 20.36
CA VAL A 226 -9.42 -5.69 19.65
C VAL A 226 -8.33 -6.09 20.64
N LEU A 227 -8.11 -7.40 20.75
CA LEU A 227 -7.03 -8.00 21.54
C LEU A 227 -5.72 -7.95 20.75
N ALA A 228 -5.76 -8.37 19.48
CA ALA A 228 -4.58 -8.42 18.63
C ALA A 228 -4.96 -8.26 17.17
N ARG A 229 -4.00 -7.80 16.36
CA ARG A 229 -4.13 -7.70 14.90
C ARG A 229 -3.11 -8.63 14.24
N PRO A 230 -3.43 -9.92 14.06
CA PRO A 230 -2.53 -10.86 13.39
C PRO A 230 -2.39 -10.59 11.90
N PHE A 231 -3.40 -9.97 11.26
CA PHE A 231 -3.41 -9.77 9.83
C PHE A 231 -3.66 -8.32 9.40
N LEU A 232 -2.95 -7.91 8.34
CA LEU A 232 -3.28 -6.77 7.50
C LEU A 232 -3.96 -7.31 6.24
N VAL A 233 -5.17 -6.85 5.96
CA VAL A 233 -5.85 -7.17 4.70
C VAL A 233 -5.69 -5.98 3.76
N VAL A 234 -5.39 -6.26 2.50
CA VAL A 234 -5.25 -5.27 1.44
C VAL A 234 -6.28 -5.56 0.36
N GLU A 235 -7.01 -4.53 -0.04
CA GLU A 235 -8.02 -4.57 -1.11
C GLU A 235 -8.04 -3.25 -1.89
N SER A 236 -8.71 -3.26 -3.04
CA SER A 236 -9.01 -2.06 -3.81
C SER A 236 -10.34 -2.21 -4.55
N ASP A 237 -11.18 -1.19 -4.48
CA ASP A 237 -12.39 -1.09 -5.32
C ASP A 237 -12.12 -0.48 -6.71
N GLU A 238 -10.94 0.11 -6.89
CA GLU A 238 -10.53 0.80 -8.12
C GLU A 238 -9.74 -0.11 -9.07
N LEU A 239 -8.91 -0.99 -8.51
CA LEU A 239 -8.08 -1.93 -9.27
C LEU A 239 -8.88 -3.17 -9.66
N ASN A 240 -8.64 -3.67 -10.87
CA ASN A 240 -9.15 -4.98 -11.25
C ASN A 240 -8.37 -6.11 -10.55
N LYS A 241 -8.91 -7.33 -10.59
CA LYS A 241 -8.32 -8.50 -9.89
C LYS A 241 -6.86 -8.78 -10.24
N ALA A 242 -6.44 -8.55 -11.48
CA ALA A 242 -5.06 -8.78 -11.89
C ALA A 242 -4.12 -7.67 -11.41
N GLU A 243 -4.58 -6.42 -11.40
CA GLU A 243 -3.84 -5.27 -10.88
C GLU A 243 -3.66 -5.35 -9.36
N ILE A 244 -4.73 -5.63 -8.60
CA ILE A 244 -4.60 -5.80 -7.14
C ILE A 244 -3.76 -7.05 -6.82
N GLY A 245 -3.83 -8.09 -7.65
CA GLY A 245 -2.95 -9.25 -7.54
C GLY A 245 -1.47 -8.90 -7.71
N ALA A 246 -1.13 -7.97 -8.60
CA ALA A 246 0.23 -7.46 -8.77
C ALA A 246 0.72 -6.73 -7.51
N VAL A 247 -0.16 -5.96 -6.85
CA VAL A 247 0.15 -5.34 -5.54
C VAL A 247 0.41 -6.41 -4.48
N PHE A 248 -0.38 -7.48 -4.46
CA PHE A 248 -0.15 -8.58 -3.50
C PHE A 248 1.19 -9.26 -3.71
N LEU A 249 1.57 -9.52 -4.97
CA LEU A 249 2.88 -10.09 -5.28
C LEU A 249 4.03 -9.17 -4.88
N TRP A 250 3.86 -7.85 -5.01
CA TRP A 250 4.84 -6.88 -4.54
C TRP A 250 4.96 -6.86 -3.01
N LEU A 251 3.84 -6.86 -2.30
CA LEU A 251 3.84 -6.97 -0.84
C LEU A 251 4.49 -8.29 -0.37
N ALA A 252 4.23 -9.38 -1.08
CA ALA A 252 4.76 -10.71 -0.76
C ALA A 252 6.30 -10.81 -0.84
N GLU A 253 7.00 -9.80 -1.39
CA GLU A 253 8.47 -9.72 -1.35
C GLU A 253 9.02 -9.31 0.02
N SER A 254 8.17 -8.72 0.87
CA SER A 254 8.56 -8.20 2.19
C SER A 254 7.63 -8.62 3.33
N LEU A 255 6.42 -9.08 3.02
CA LEU A 255 5.42 -9.55 3.97
C LEU A 255 5.01 -10.98 3.64
N SER A 256 4.62 -11.74 4.65
CA SER A 256 4.07 -13.09 4.45
C SER A 256 2.63 -13.00 3.95
N LEU A 257 2.37 -13.38 2.69
CA LEU A 257 1.02 -13.57 2.18
C LEU A 257 0.43 -14.88 2.74
N ARG A 258 -0.71 -14.80 3.42
CA ARG A 258 -1.36 -15.91 4.12
C ARG A 258 -2.61 -16.42 3.42
N ALA A 259 -3.38 -15.55 2.78
CA ALA A 259 -4.53 -15.94 1.99
C ALA A 259 -4.86 -14.93 0.88
N VAL A 260 -5.48 -15.41 -0.19
CA VAL A 260 -6.16 -14.55 -1.18
C VAL A 260 -7.60 -14.99 -1.30
N VAL A 261 -8.54 -14.06 -1.14
CA VAL A 261 -9.98 -14.31 -1.22
C VAL A 261 -10.60 -13.52 -2.36
N ASP A 262 -11.29 -14.22 -3.27
CA ASP A 262 -12.19 -13.60 -4.23
C ASP A 262 -13.47 -13.16 -3.52
N THR A 263 -13.74 -11.86 -3.57
CA THR A 263 -14.86 -11.21 -2.88
C THR A 263 -16.22 -11.45 -3.55
N ALA A 264 -16.24 -12.28 -4.60
CA ALA A 264 -17.35 -12.51 -5.51
C ALA A 264 -17.79 -11.25 -6.29
N GLY A 265 -16.95 -10.20 -6.28
CA GLY A 265 -17.15 -8.93 -6.97
C GLY A 265 -16.00 -8.59 -7.90
N LYS A 266 -15.59 -7.32 -7.89
CA LYS A 266 -14.50 -6.80 -8.73
C LYS A 266 -13.11 -6.96 -8.12
N SER A 267 -13.02 -7.18 -6.81
CA SER A 267 -11.77 -7.14 -6.06
C SER A 267 -11.37 -8.49 -5.47
N LEU A 268 -10.13 -8.55 -5.01
CA LEU A 268 -9.57 -9.62 -4.19
C LEU A 268 -9.17 -9.03 -2.83
N HIS A 269 -9.20 -9.85 -1.78
CA HIS A 269 -8.58 -9.53 -0.49
C HIS A 269 -7.29 -10.31 -0.36
N GLY A 270 -6.17 -9.62 -0.16
CA GLY A 270 -4.88 -10.21 0.18
C GLY A 270 -4.67 -10.11 1.68
N TRP A 271 -4.52 -11.25 2.35
CA TRP A 271 -4.28 -11.35 3.78
C TRP A 271 -2.79 -11.53 4.03
N PHE A 272 -2.17 -10.59 4.72
CA PHE A 272 -0.76 -10.62 5.09
C PHE A 272 -0.62 -10.71 6.60
N ASP A 273 0.43 -11.35 7.10
CA ASP A 273 0.82 -11.18 8.50
C ASP A 273 0.97 -9.68 8.79
N CYS A 274 0.45 -9.22 9.93
CA CYS A 274 0.50 -7.81 10.27
C CYS A 274 1.97 -7.40 10.49
N PRO A 275 2.47 -6.39 9.77
CA PRO A 275 3.85 -5.96 9.93
C PRO A 275 4.06 -5.18 11.23
N ASP A 276 5.31 -4.88 11.54
CA ASP A 276 5.68 -3.98 12.63
C ASP A 276 5.14 -2.54 12.41
N GLU A 277 5.10 -1.73 13.46
CA GLU A 277 4.51 -0.39 13.42
C GLU A 277 5.21 0.58 12.44
N GLY A 278 6.51 0.42 12.21
CA GLY A 278 7.26 1.24 11.26
C GLY A 278 6.80 0.97 9.83
N THR A 279 6.86 -0.31 9.44
CA THR A 279 6.37 -0.78 8.14
C THR A 279 4.88 -0.47 7.95
N LEU A 280 4.05 -0.63 8.99
CA LEU A 280 2.62 -0.31 8.93
C LEU A 280 2.38 1.20 8.70
N THR A 281 3.24 2.06 9.25
CA THR A 281 3.18 3.52 9.04
C THR A 281 3.48 3.89 7.59
N ASP A 282 4.49 3.27 6.99
CA ASP A 282 4.82 3.48 5.58
C ASP A 282 3.71 2.96 4.65
N LEU A 283 3.14 1.79 4.95
CA LEU A 283 2.06 1.22 4.17
C LEU A 283 0.80 2.09 4.18
N LYS A 284 0.51 2.81 5.28
CA LYS A 284 -0.59 3.80 5.33
C LYS A 284 -0.44 4.94 4.33
N ILE A 285 0.76 5.14 3.78
CA ILE A 285 1.06 6.13 2.75
C ILE A 285 1.09 5.47 1.37
N ILE A 286 1.76 4.31 1.26
CA ILE A 286 1.98 3.59 0.00
C ILE A 286 0.68 3.00 -0.54
N LEU A 287 -0.10 2.29 0.28
CA LEU A 287 -1.27 1.55 -0.19
C LEU A 287 -2.36 2.47 -0.76
N PRO A 288 -2.70 3.62 -0.15
CA PRO A 288 -3.61 4.58 -0.78
C PRO A 288 -3.07 5.16 -2.09
N ALA A 289 -1.75 5.41 -2.19
CA ALA A 289 -1.13 5.82 -3.45
C ALA A 289 -1.23 4.71 -4.53
N PHE A 290 -1.25 3.45 -4.11
CA PHE A 290 -1.58 2.31 -4.96
C PHE A 290 -3.08 2.13 -5.23
N ARG A 291 -3.94 3.08 -4.84
CA ARG A 291 -5.41 2.99 -4.95
C ARG A 291 -6.02 1.86 -4.13
N CYS A 292 -5.36 1.40 -3.08
CA CYS A 292 -5.92 0.44 -2.12
C CYS A 292 -6.75 1.16 -1.05
N ASP A 293 -7.79 0.50 -0.54
CA ASP A 293 -8.73 1.10 0.41
C ASP A 293 -8.07 1.30 1.79
N PRO A 294 -7.94 2.56 2.29
CA PRO A 294 -7.38 2.82 3.62
C PRO A 294 -8.25 2.31 4.77
N ALA A 295 -9.53 1.95 4.54
CA ALA A 295 -10.40 1.43 5.58
C ALA A 295 -9.85 0.16 6.24
N LEU A 296 -9.09 -0.66 5.50
CA LEU A 296 -8.50 -1.89 6.01
C LEU A 296 -7.33 -1.66 6.98
N PHE A 297 -6.89 -0.42 7.19
CA PHE A 297 -6.01 -0.10 8.32
C PHE A 297 -6.74 -0.09 9.67
N LYS A 298 -8.08 -0.03 9.69
CA LYS A 298 -8.86 -0.20 10.93
C LYS A 298 -8.87 -1.69 11.30
N PRO A 299 -8.29 -2.10 12.45
CA PRO A 299 -8.16 -3.52 12.79
C PRO A 299 -9.49 -4.27 12.81
N SER A 300 -10.56 -3.60 13.25
CA SER A 300 -11.86 -4.22 13.37
C SER A 300 -12.66 -4.25 12.06
N GLN A 301 -12.14 -3.74 10.94
CA GLN A 301 -12.87 -3.66 9.68
C GLN A 301 -13.29 -5.05 9.18
N PRO A 302 -14.57 -5.28 8.84
CA PRO A 302 -15.04 -6.59 8.44
C PRO A 302 -14.74 -6.79 6.95
N VAL A 303 -14.23 -7.97 6.63
CA VAL A 303 -13.84 -8.38 5.29
C VAL A 303 -14.55 -9.68 4.91
N ARG A 304 -14.46 -10.07 3.65
CA ARG A 304 -15.19 -11.19 3.05
C ARG A 304 -14.67 -12.53 3.57
N LEU A 305 -15.58 -13.39 4.04
CA LEU A 305 -15.26 -14.78 4.41
C LEU A 305 -15.40 -15.68 3.17
N PRO A 306 -14.36 -16.46 2.78
CA PRO A 306 -14.49 -17.42 1.68
C PRO A 306 -15.54 -18.49 2.02
N GLY A 307 -16.08 -19.18 1.02
CA GLY A 307 -17.15 -20.18 1.21
C GLY A 307 -18.56 -19.60 1.32
N ALA A 308 -18.71 -18.30 1.61
CA ALA A 308 -20.01 -17.65 1.73
C ALA A 308 -20.55 -17.12 0.40
N MET A 309 -21.88 -17.11 0.24
CA MET A 309 -22.54 -16.53 -0.92
C MET A 309 -22.76 -15.01 -0.79
N ARG A 310 -22.57 -14.30 -1.90
CA ARG A 310 -22.86 -12.86 -2.08
C ARG A 310 -23.60 -12.68 -3.40
N ASP A 311 -24.84 -12.22 -3.35
CA ASP A 311 -25.65 -11.92 -4.54
C ASP A 311 -25.67 -13.09 -5.57
N GLY A 312 -25.80 -14.32 -5.07
CA GLY A 312 -25.79 -15.54 -5.90
C GLY A 312 -24.41 -16.00 -6.38
N ARG A 313 -23.32 -15.32 -5.99
CA ARG A 313 -21.94 -15.68 -6.33
C ARG A 313 -21.17 -16.14 -5.10
N LEU A 314 -20.31 -17.13 -5.28
CA LEU A 314 -19.47 -17.67 -4.20
C LEU A 314 -18.25 -16.79 -3.97
N GLN A 315 -18.00 -16.41 -2.71
CA GLN A 315 -16.72 -15.87 -2.28
C GLN A 315 -15.73 -17.02 -2.18
N ARG A 316 -14.59 -16.94 -2.87
CA ARG A 316 -13.69 -18.10 -3.05
C ARG A 316 -12.35 -17.89 -2.37
N LEU A 317 -11.87 -18.89 -1.66
CA LEU A 317 -10.46 -18.99 -1.30
C LEU A 317 -9.66 -19.32 -2.57
N LEU A 318 -8.62 -18.55 -2.85
CA LEU A 318 -7.77 -18.71 -4.04
C LEU A 318 -6.33 -19.10 -3.71
N TYR A 319 -5.86 -18.72 -2.53
CA TYR A 319 -4.52 -19.00 -2.02
C TYR A 319 -4.59 -19.15 -0.51
N LEU A 320 -3.81 -20.07 0.05
CA LEU A 320 -3.71 -20.32 1.48
C LEU A 320 -2.29 -20.78 1.86
N ASP A 321 -1.74 -20.15 2.89
CA ASP A 321 -0.47 -20.53 3.51
C ASP A 321 -0.60 -20.72 5.02
N LEU A 322 -0.56 -21.98 5.46
CA LEU A 322 -0.59 -22.39 6.86
C LEU A 322 0.82 -22.71 7.42
N SER A 323 1.89 -22.48 6.67
CA SER A 323 3.23 -22.94 7.03
C SER A 323 3.90 -22.13 8.15
N HIS A 324 3.51 -20.87 8.34
CA HIS A 324 3.99 -20.04 9.43
C HIS A 324 3.14 -20.24 10.69
N GLU A 325 3.78 -20.20 11.86
CA GLU A 325 3.12 -20.42 13.16
C GLU A 325 1.83 -19.61 13.28
N ASN A 326 0.79 -20.26 13.79
CA ASN A 326 -0.45 -19.59 14.11
C ASN A 326 -0.15 -18.52 15.16
N HIS A 327 -0.70 -17.32 14.98
CA HIS A 327 -0.57 -16.22 15.94
C HIS A 327 -1.17 -16.65 17.28
N ALA A 328 -0.31 -17.21 18.14
CA ALA A 328 -0.64 -17.60 19.49
C ALA A 328 -0.85 -16.33 20.32
N ILE A 329 -1.89 -16.34 21.15
CA ILE A 329 -2.12 -15.29 22.13
C ILE A 329 -0.96 -15.38 23.12
N THR A 330 0.02 -14.49 22.99
CA THR A 330 0.91 -14.22 24.13
C THR A 330 0.15 -13.21 25.00
N PRO A 331 -0.23 -13.57 26.24
CA PRO A 331 -1.07 -12.74 27.10
C PRO A 331 -0.46 -11.38 27.44
#